data_AF-A0A3N0C6U3-F1
#
_entry.id   AF-A0A3N0C6U3-F1
#
_cell.length_a   1.000
_cell.length_b   1.000
_cell.length_c   1.000
_cell.angle_alpha   90.00
_cell.angle_beta   90.00
_cell.angle_gamma   90.00
#
_symmetry.space_group_name_H-M   'P 1'
#
loop_
_entity.id
_entity.type
_entity.pdbx_description
1 polymer ?
#
loop_
_entity_poly.entity_id
_entity_poly.type
_entity_poly.pdbx_seq_one_letter_code
_entity_poly.pdbx_strand_id
1 'polypeptide(L)' 'FLSAFASLKDPVSREYYDRKRAEGKRHNQALIALARRRCDVLFAMLRDGTFYEAPSPKTA' A
#
# COMPACT_ATOMS: atom_id res chain seq x y z
N PHE A 1 10.19 5.70 -3.03
CA PHE A 1 10.21 4.85 -4.24
C PHE A 1 10.75 3.45 -3.94
N LEU A 2 11.98 3.32 -3.41
CA LEU A 2 12.57 2.01 -3.04
C LEU A 2 11.73 1.20 -2.03
N SER A 3 11.16 1.84 -0.99
CA SER A 3 10.32 1.12 -0.02
C SER A 3 9.05 0.54 -0.64
N ALA A 4 8.49 1.19 -1.68
CA ALA A 4 7.33 0.70 -2.40
C ALA A 4 7.68 -0.55 -3.23
N PHE A 5 8.86 -0.61 -3.85
CA PHE A 5 9.34 -1.83 -4.51
C PHE A 5 9.53 -2.98 -3.54
N ALA A 6 10.21 -2.74 -2.42
CA ALA A 6 10.42 -3.75 -1.39
C ALA A 6 9.08 -4.30 -0.87
N SER A 7 8.06 -3.44 -0.78
CA SER A 7 6.73 -3.84 -0.34
C SER A 7 5.96 -4.71 -1.33
N LEU A 8 6.37 -4.85 -2.58
CA LEU A 8 5.68 -5.73 -3.53
C LEU A 8 5.79 -7.23 -3.18
N LYS A 9 6.65 -7.58 -2.21
CA LYS A 9 6.71 -8.93 -1.62
C LYS A 9 5.54 -9.21 -0.66
N ASP A 10 4.92 -8.17 -0.13
CA ASP A 10 3.74 -8.28 0.73
C ASP A 10 2.47 -8.41 -0.13
N PRO A 11 1.63 -9.44 0.08
CA PRO A 11 0.44 -9.69 -0.74
C PRO A 11 -0.53 -8.51 -0.81
N VAL A 12 -0.76 -7.81 0.31
CA VAL A 12 -1.69 -6.67 0.41
C VAL A 12 -1.19 -5.49 -0.43
N SER A 13 0.11 -5.21 -0.35
CA SER A 13 0.76 -4.18 -1.13
C SER A 13 0.76 -4.52 -2.62
N ARG A 14 0.95 -5.80 -2.96
CA ARG A 14 0.92 -6.30 -4.34
C ARG A 14 -0.47 -6.19 -4.96
N GLU A 15 -1.50 -6.63 -4.26
CA GLU A 15 -2.89 -6.55 -4.72
C GLU A 15 -3.31 -5.10 -5.00
N TYR A 16 -2.94 -4.17 -4.11
CA TYR A 16 -3.21 -2.75 -4.34
C TYR A 16 -2.48 -2.21 -5.57
N TYR A 17 -1.21 -2.57 -5.75
CA TYR A 17 -0.43 -2.20 -6.93
C TYR A 17 -1.07 -2.75 -8.21
N ASP A 18 -1.47 -4.03 -8.22
CA ASP A 18 -2.09 -4.68 -9.37
C ASP A 18 -3.46 -4.07 -9.68
N ARG A 19 -4.27 -3.72 -8.66
CA ARG A 19 -5.50 -2.93 -8.85
C ARG A 19 -5.21 -1.59 -9.51
N LYS A 20 -4.17 -0.86 -9.07
CA LYS A 20 -3.78 0.40 -9.72
C LYS A 20 -3.30 0.20 -11.15
N ARG A 21 -2.66 -0.93 -11.47
CA ARG A 21 -2.30 -1.29 -12.85
C ARG A 21 -3.53 -1.62 -13.70
N ALA A 22 -4.51 -2.33 -13.14
CA ALA A 22 -5.79 -2.65 -13.79
C ALA A 22 -6.64 -1.39 -14.07
N GLU A 23 -6.56 -0.36 -13.22
CA GLU A 23 -7.14 0.97 -13.45
C GLU A 23 -6.45 1.76 -14.61
N GLY A 24 -5.52 1.14 -15.36
CA GLY A 24 -4.81 1.76 -16.49
C GLY A 24 -3.65 2.66 -16.09
N LYS A 25 -3.27 2.72 -14.80
CA LYS A 25 -2.12 3.54 -14.36
C LYS A 25 -0.80 2.94 -14.86
N ARG A 26 0.12 3.81 -15.30
CA ARG A 26 1.50 3.41 -15.63
C ARG A 26 2.19 2.90 -14.38
N HIS A 27 3.19 2.03 -14.55
CA HIS A 27 3.98 1.45 -13.46
C HIS A 27 4.40 2.49 -12.38
N ASN A 28 5.01 3.60 -12.81
CA ASN A 28 5.46 4.65 -11.89
C ASN A 28 4.30 5.30 -11.11
N GLN A 29 3.14 5.48 -11.76
CA GLN A 29 1.95 6.04 -11.10
C GLN A 29 1.39 5.06 -10.05
N ALA A 30 1.34 3.76 -10.38
CA ALA A 30 0.91 2.73 -9.44
C ALA A 30 1.85 2.63 -8.23
N LEU A 31 3.18 2.74 -8.44
CA LEU A 31 4.16 2.76 -7.36
C LEU A 31 4.06 4.02 -6.49
N ILE A 32 3.87 5.19 -7.08
CA ILE A 32 3.67 6.43 -6.32
C ILE A 32 2.41 6.33 -5.46
N ALA A 33 1.31 5.81 -6.02
CA ALA A 33 0.08 5.59 -5.27
C ALA A 33 0.27 4.60 -4.11
N LEU A 34 1.03 3.51 -4.32
CA LEU A 34 1.38 2.56 -3.27
C LEU A 34 2.25 3.21 -2.17
N ALA A 35 3.28 3.97 -2.57
CA ALA A 35 4.14 4.68 -1.62
C ALA A 35 3.33 5.64 -0.75
N ARG A 36 2.39 6.39 -1.35
CA ARG A 36 1.53 7.34 -0.65
C ARG A 36 0.63 6.65 0.36
N ARG A 37 -0.03 5.55 -0.04
CA ARG A 37 -0.83 4.72 0.88
C ARG A 37 -0.02 4.23 2.09
N ARG A 38 1.25 3.84 1.89
CA ARG A 38 2.12 3.40 2.99
C ARG A 38 2.47 4.55 3.93
N CYS A 39 2.72 5.74 3.40
CA CYS A 39 2.90 6.94 4.22
C CYS A 39 1.64 7.25 5.03
N ASP A 40 0.46 7.11 4.45
CA ASP A 40 -0.81 7.35 5.17
C ASP A 40 -1.00 6.37 6.33
N VAL A 41 -0.64 5.10 6.17
CA VAL A 41 -0.67 4.09 7.26
C VAL A 41 0.31 4.45 8.36
N LEU A 42 1.55 4.80 8.02
CA LEU A 42 2.55 5.21 9.02
C LEU A 42 2.11 6.47 9.76
N PHE A 43 1.52 7.43 9.05
CA PHE A 43 0.97 8.63 9.66
C PHE A 43 -0.18 8.30 10.63
N ALA A 44 -1.09 7.41 10.26
CA ALA A 44 -2.17 6.97 11.14
C ALA A 44 -1.64 6.28 12.41
N MET A 45 -0.65 5.39 12.27
CA MET A 45 0.00 4.72 13.41
C MET A 45 0.63 5.73 14.38
N LEU A 46 1.36 6.72 13.85
CA LEU A 46 2.00 7.75 14.66
C LEU A 46 0.98 8.67 15.33
N ARG A 47 -0.11 9.02 14.62
CA ARG A 47 -1.18 9.86 15.16
C ARG A 47 -1.94 9.16 16.28
N ASP A 48 -2.25 7.88 16.09
CA ASP A 48 -3.12 7.12 17.00
C ASP A 48 -2.32 6.39 18.09
N GLY A 49 -0.98 6.39 18.01
CA GLY A 49 -0.10 5.65 18.93
C GLY A 49 -0.26 4.14 18.81
N THR A 50 -0.71 3.65 17.65
CA THR A 50 -1.04 2.24 17.43
C THR A 50 0.05 1.52 16.63
N PHE A 51 0.12 0.21 16.82
CA PHE A 51 0.98 -0.65 16.00
C PHE A 51 0.34 -0.94 14.65
N TYR A 52 1.16 -1.42 13.71
CA TYR A 52 0.67 -1.83 12.40
C TYR A 52 -0.22 -3.07 12.56
N GLU A 53 -1.46 -2.96 12.11
CA GLU A 53 -2.38 -4.08 11.97
C GLU A 53 -2.51 -4.43 10.49
N ALA A 54 -2.21 -5.67 10.14
CA ALA A 54 -2.41 -6.15 8.78
C ALA A 54 -3.90 -6.08 8.45
N PRO A 55 -4.30 -5.48 7.32
CA PRO A 55 -5.71 -5.39 6.97
C PRO A 55 -6.28 -6.80 6.83
N SER A 56 -7.19 -7.15 7.73
CA SER A 56 -7.92 -8.41 7.66
C SER A 56 -8.68 -8.45 6.33
N PRO A 57 -8.69 -9.58 5.62
CA PRO A 57 -9.56 -9.72 4.45
C PRO A 57 -10.99 -9.41 4.92
N LYS A 58 -11.61 -8.40 4.33
CA LYS A 58 -13.03 -8.12 4.58
C LYS A 58 -13.81 -9.29 4.00
N THR A 59 -14.14 -10.27 4.83
CA THR A 59 -15.18 -11.25 4.53
C THR A 59 -16.48 -10.45 4.36
N ALA A 60 -16.98 -10.41 3.13
CA ALA A 60 -18.27 -9.83 2.78
C ALA A 60 -19.41 -10.73 3.27
#